data_AF-A3F524-F1
#
_entry.id   AF-A3F524-F1
#
_cell.length_a   1.000
_cell.length_b   1.000
_cell.length_c   1.000
_cell.angle_alpha   90.00
_cell.angle_beta   90.00
_cell.angle_gamma   90.00
#
_symmetry.space_group_name_H-M   'P 1'
#
loop_
_entity.id
_entity.type
_entity.pdbx_description
1 polymer ?
#
loop_
_entity_poly.entity_id
_entity_poly.type
_entity_poly.pdbx_seq_one_letter_code
_entity_poly.pdbx_strand_id
1 'polypeptide(L)'
;RDEEEKTDNDLREKYGVKWNRQQSSKLNSGWRAEIVKHRQLLEQASQTDKGLKERFSVQEASFGHLSGSESELREYVTSEMEKQGSSVALGGSSSKAKALRDLCNQVDTMKKERVDLQKQLEQMKLPESLTKEFLKIYQKGGTIDAQSLATEHVNKALESVRDCVRESLDKQKSLLKGIESLHESVFGKKKEVASALTTLLMAAEAYDQLCQDVGQGITFYADLTGILVKFQN
;
A
#
# COMPACT_ATOMS: atom_id res chain seq x y z
N ARG A 1 -12.27 18.55 29.16
CA ARG A 1 -12.84 19.62 28.30
C ARG A 1 -14.35 19.70 28.43
N ASP A 2 -15.10 18.61 28.26
CA ASP A 2 -16.56 18.61 28.49
C ASP A 2 -16.94 19.00 29.92
N GLU A 3 -16.17 18.57 30.93
CA GLU A 3 -16.37 18.94 32.34
C GLU A 3 -16.18 20.43 32.62
N GLU A 4 -15.19 21.05 31.98
CA GLU A 4 -14.93 22.48 32.10
C GLU A 4 -16.02 23.30 31.41
N GLU A 5 -16.46 22.89 30.22
CA GLU A 5 -17.54 23.54 29.49
C GLU A 5 -18.87 23.44 30.25
N LYS A 6 -19.15 22.30 30.88
CA LYS A 6 -20.32 22.13 31.75
C LYS A 6 -20.25 23.11 32.93
N THR A 7 -19.10 23.21 33.59
CA THR A 7 -18.90 24.14 34.70
C THR A 7 -19.03 25.60 34.25
N ASP A 8 -18.55 25.95 33.05
CA ASP A 8 -18.73 27.29 32.46
C ASP A 8 -20.19 27.65 32.28
N ASN A 9 -20.98 26.71 31.76
CA ASN A 9 -22.40 26.91 31.51
C ASN A 9 -23.16 27.11 32.83
N ASP A 10 -22.88 26.27 33.84
CA ASP A 10 -23.48 26.38 35.18
C ASP A 10 -23.14 27.73 35.86
N LEU A 11 -21.90 28.20 35.74
CA LEU A 11 -21.46 29.47 36.31
C LEU A 11 -22.08 30.66 35.56
N ARG A 12 -22.21 30.57 34.24
CA ARG A 12 -22.87 31.59 33.43
C ARG A 12 -24.36 31.71 33.77
N GLU A 13 -25.03 30.59 34.01
CA GLU A 13 -26.43 30.58 34.45
C GLU A 13 -26.59 31.22 35.84
N LYS A 14 -25.72 30.89 36.80
CA LYS A 14 -25.79 31.41 38.17
C LYS A 14 -25.42 32.88 38.31
N TYR A 15 -24.43 33.35 37.56
CA TYR A 15 -23.80 34.67 37.77
C TYR A 15 -24.08 35.67 36.64
N GLY A 16 -24.69 35.23 35.53
CA GLY A 16 -25.13 36.09 34.42
C GLY A 16 -24.04 37.04 33.95
N VAL A 17 -24.29 38.35 34.06
CA VAL A 17 -23.38 39.40 33.58
C VAL A 17 -22.05 39.46 34.35
N LYS A 18 -22.00 38.94 35.59
CA LYS A 18 -20.75 38.86 36.37
C LYS A 18 -19.78 37.78 35.85
N TRP A 19 -20.27 36.84 35.03
CA TRP A 19 -19.46 35.79 34.40
C TRP A 19 -19.31 36.05 32.90
N ASN A 20 -18.44 37.01 32.56
CA ASN A 20 -18.32 37.60 31.23
C ASN A 20 -17.14 37.05 30.39
N ARG A 21 -16.49 35.97 30.82
CA ARG A 21 -15.44 35.31 30.02
C ARG A 21 -15.99 34.73 28.72
N GLN A 22 -15.12 34.51 27.73
CA GLN A 22 -15.48 33.84 26.48
C GLN A 22 -16.03 32.44 26.76
N GLN A 23 -17.08 32.05 26.03
CA GLN A 23 -17.72 30.73 26.18
C GLN A 23 -16.75 29.61 25.88
N SER A 24 -16.76 28.60 26.74
CA SER A 24 -15.87 27.44 26.64
C SER A 24 -16.16 26.62 25.39
N SER A 25 -17.41 26.53 24.95
CA SER A 25 -17.81 25.94 23.67
C SER A 25 -17.08 26.55 22.47
N LYS A 26 -16.91 27.89 22.47
CA LYS A 26 -16.20 28.63 21.42
C LYS A 26 -14.69 28.39 21.51
N LEU A 27 -14.12 28.40 22.71
CA LEU A 27 -12.69 28.11 22.94
C LEU A 27 -12.32 26.66 22.57
N ASN A 28 -13.21 25.71 22.82
CA ASN A 28 -13.00 24.27 22.58
C ASN A 28 -13.32 23.83 21.15
N SER A 29 -13.88 24.70 20.31
CA SER A 29 -14.39 24.36 18.97
C SER A 29 -13.33 23.73 18.04
N GLY A 30 -12.13 24.31 17.95
CA GLY A 30 -11.04 23.78 17.13
C GLY A 30 -10.60 22.38 17.60
N TRP A 31 -10.49 22.20 18.90
CA TRP A 31 -10.13 20.91 19.51
C TRP A 31 -11.20 19.84 19.27
N ARG A 32 -12.50 20.20 19.33
CA ARG A 32 -13.58 19.28 18.97
C ARG A 32 -13.49 18.85 17.50
N ALA A 33 -13.14 19.76 16.59
CA ALA A 33 -12.93 19.43 15.18
C ALA A 33 -11.75 18.46 14.98
N GLU A 34 -10.63 18.67 15.68
CA GLU A 34 -9.49 17.74 15.65
C GLU A 34 -9.83 16.37 16.23
N ILE A 35 -10.59 16.29 17.33
CA ILE A 35 -11.10 15.01 17.87
C ILE A 35 -11.92 14.25 16.82
N VAL A 36 -12.81 14.94 16.10
CA VAL A 36 -13.60 14.31 15.03
C VAL A 36 -12.70 13.75 13.94
N LYS A 37 -11.65 14.48 13.53
CA LYS A 37 -10.67 14.01 12.55
C LYS A 37 -9.92 12.76 13.04
N HIS A 38 -9.47 12.74 14.29
CA HIS A 38 -8.79 11.57 14.85
C HIS A 38 -9.73 10.35 14.97
N ARG A 39 -11.01 10.57 15.30
CA ARG A 39 -12.02 9.49 15.29
C ARG A 39 -12.23 8.92 13.89
N GLN A 40 -12.28 9.77 12.86
CA GLN A 40 -12.39 9.30 11.48
C GLN A 40 -11.19 8.46 11.05
N LEU A 41 -9.97 8.84 11.45
CA LEU A 41 -8.77 8.05 11.20
C LEU A 41 -8.83 6.68 11.91
N LEU A 42 -9.29 6.63 13.15
CA LEU A 42 -9.48 5.36 13.88
C LEU A 42 -10.54 4.46 13.23
N GLU A 43 -11.61 5.03 12.70
CA GLU A 43 -12.63 4.27 11.98
C GLU A 43 -12.07 3.66 10.69
N GLN A 44 -11.30 4.42 9.92
CA GLN A 44 -10.61 3.92 8.72
C GLN A 44 -9.60 2.82 9.06
N ALA A 45 -8.87 2.97 10.17
CA ALA A 45 -7.94 1.96 10.64
C ALA A 45 -8.66 0.67 11.04
N SER A 46 -9.79 0.77 11.75
CA SER A 46 -10.64 -0.37 12.10
C SER A 46 -11.14 -1.15 10.87
N GLN A 47 -11.53 -0.44 9.81
CA GLN A 47 -11.95 -1.06 8.54
C GLN A 47 -10.77 -1.77 7.85
N THR A 48 -9.59 -1.15 7.86
CA THR A 48 -8.36 -1.74 7.32
C THR A 48 -7.99 -3.02 8.08
N ASP A 49 -8.01 -2.97 9.42
CA ASP A 49 -7.72 -4.12 10.29
C ASP A 49 -8.69 -5.28 10.06
N LYS A 50 -9.98 -4.97 9.84
CA LYS A 50 -10.98 -5.97 9.49
C LYS A 50 -10.64 -6.65 8.16
N GLY A 51 -10.28 -5.87 7.14
CA GLY A 51 -9.87 -6.40 5.84
C GLY A 51 -8.61 -7.28 5.93
N LEU A 52 -7.65 -6.91 6.78
CA LEU A 52 -6.46 -7.73 7.03
C LEU A 52 -6.81 -9.07 7.70
N LYS A 53 -7.70 -9.05 8.70
CA LYS A 53 -8.19 -10.29 9.35
C LYS A 53 -8.90 -11.20 8.36
N GLU A 54 -9.79 -10.65 7.53
CA GLU A 54 -10.50 -11.42 6.50
C GLU A 54 -9.52 -12.06 5.50
N ARG A 55 -8.53 -11.30 5.00
CA ARG A 55 -7.48 -11.81 4.11
C ARG A 55 -6.65 -12.93 4.75
N PHE A 56 -6.33 -12.80 6.04
CA PHE A 56 -5.64 -13.84 6.79
C PHE A 56 -6.50 -15.11 6.90
N SER A 57 -7.75 -14.99 7.34
CA SER A 57 -8.66 -16.12 7.53
C SER A 57 -8.91 -16.90 6.24
N VAL A 58 -9.00 -16.23 5.08
CA VAL A 58 -9.17 -16.90 3.78
C VAL A 58 -7.98 -17.81 3.43
N GLN A 59 -6.77 -17.48 3.88
CA GLN A 59 -5.54 -18.20 3.54
C GLN A 59 -4.99 -19.05 4.69
N GLU A 60 -5.64 -19.06 5.85
CA GLU A 60 -5.16 -19.67 7.09
C GLU A 60 -4.78 -21.15 6.93
N ALA A 61 -5.59 -21.93 6.22
CA ALA A 61 -5.29 -23.34 5.94
C ALA A 61 -4.01 -23.49 5.10
N SER A 62 -3.83 -22.67 4.06
CA SER A 62 -2.63 -22.67 3.22
C SER A 62 -1.39 -22.24 3.99
N PHE A 63 -1.51 -21.28 4.92
CA PHE A 63 -0.43 -20.92 5.85
C PHE A 63 -0.08 -22.08 6.78
N GLY A 64 -1.07 -22.84 7.24
CA GLY A 64 -0.86 -24.08 7.97
C GLY A 64 0.01 -25.07 7.21
N HIS A 65 -0.28 -25.29 5.91
CA HIS A 65 0.56 -26.15 5.07
C HIS A 65 1.99 -25.62 4.89
N LEU A 66 2.15 -24.32 4.65
CA LEU A 66 3.47 -23.70 4.47
C LEU A 66 4.33 -23.68 5.74
N SER A 67 3.71 -23.71 6.91
CA SER A 67 4.40 -23.72 8.21
C SER A 67 4.71 -25.13 8.73
N GLY A 68 4.22 -26.17 8.06
CA GLY A 68 4.54 -27.57 8.36
C GLY A 68 5.98 -27.96 8.00
N SER A 69 6.34 -29.19 8.32
CA SER A 69 7.61 -29.79 7.92
C SER A 69 7.68 -30.05 6.41
N GLU A 70 8.90 -30.20 5.88
CA GLU A 70 9.10 -30.55 4.46
C GLU A 70 8.38 -31.85 4.08
N SER A 71 8.31 -32.83 4.99
CA SER A 71 7.60 -34.09 4.76
C SER A 71 6.10 -33.88 4.59
N GLU A 72 5.47 -33.10 5.46
CA GLU A 72 4.03 -32.80 5.40
C GLU A 72 3.68 -31.98 4.15
N LEU A 73 4.54 -31.02 3.78
CA LEU A 73 4.36 -30.23 2.56
C LEU A 73 4.44 -31.13 1.31
N ARG A 74 5.40 -32.06 1.26
CA ARG A 74 5.55 -33.02 0.16
C ARG A 74 4.35 -33.95 0.06
N GLU A 75 3.84 -34.43 1.19
CA GLU A 75 2.64 -35.27 1.25
C GLU A 75 1.41 -34.53 0.75
N TYR A 76 1.20 -33.28 1.22
CA TYR A 76 0.11 -32.42 0.75
C TYR A 76 0.17 -32.24 -0.78
N VAL A 77 1.31 -31.81 -1.31
CA VAL A 77 1.48 -31.59 -2.76
C VAL A 77 1.23 -32.88 -3.54
N THR A 78 1.78 -34.01 -3.10
CA THR A 78 1.61 -35.30 -3.78
C THR A 78 0.13 -35.71 -3.79
N SER A 79 -0.54 -35.64 -2.64
CA SER A 79 -1.95 -36.02 -2.51
C SER A 79 -2.88 -35.17 -3.39
N GLU A 80 -2.63 -33.86 -3.47
CA GLU A 80 -3.43 -32.96 -4.31
C GLU A 80 -3.15 -33.16 -5.80
N MET A 81 -1.89 -33.41 -6.18
CA MET A 81 -1.54 -33.73 -7.57
C MET A 81 -2.14 -35.04 -8.04
N GLU A 82 -2.20 -36.06 -7.18
CA GLU A 82 -2.86 -37.34 -7.43
C GLU A 82 -4.38 -37.17 -7.62
N LYS A 83 -5.05 -36.39 -6.76
CA LYS A 83 -6.48 -36.05 -6.90
C LYS A 83 -6.80 -35.35 -8.21
N GLN A 84 -5.87 -34.52 -8.70
CA GLN A 84 -6.03 -33.79 -9.96
C GLN A 84 -5.75 -34.64 -11.21
N GLY A 85 -5.39 -35.93 -11.07
CA GLY A 85 -5.08 -36.80 -12.20
C GLY A 85 -3.90 -36.30 -13.06
N SER A 86 -3.03 -35.45 -12.48
CA SER A 86 -1.92 -34.83 -13.19
C SER A 86 -0.76 -35.82 -13.36
N SER A 87 -0.88 -36.70 -14.35
CA SER A 87 0.31 -37.32 -14.96
C SER A 87 0.97 -36.28 -15.85
N VAL A 88 1.89 -35.49 -15.29
CA VAL A 88 2.70 -34.58 -16.11
C VAL A 88 3.73 -35.42 -16.86
N ALA A 89 3.33 -35.95 -18.00
CA ALA A 89 4.31 -36.37 -19.01
C ALA A 89 5.07 -35.10 -19.43
N LEU A 90 6.29 -34.94 -18.91
CA LEU A 90 7.26 -33.91 -19.31
C LEU A 90 7.76 -34.19 -20.74
N GLY A 91 6.84 -34.17 -21.71
CA GLY A 91 7.11 -34.35 -23.14
C GLY A 91 7.34 -33.04 -23.90
N GLY A 92 7.49 -31.92 -23.19
CA GLY A 92 7.79 -30.62 -23.81
C GLY A 92 9.24 -30.53 -24.26
N SER A 93 9.48 -30.16 -25.52
CA SER A 93 10.82 -29.89 -26.05
C SER A 93 11.60 -28.99 -25.08
N SER A 94 12.77 -29.45 -24.60
CA SER A 94 13.56 -28.78 -23.55
C SER A 94 13.87 -27.30 -23.86
N SER A 95 13.87 -26.93 -25.15
CA SER A 95 14.07 -25.56 -25.60
C SER A 95 12.91 -24.62 -25.24
N LYS A 96 11.65 -25.07 -25.37
CA LYS A 96 10.47 -24.25 -25.02
C LYS A 96 10.35 -24.04 -23.50
N ALA A 97 10.64 -25.09 -22.73
CA ALA A 97 10.68 -24.98 -21.27
C ALA A 97 11.79 -24.01 -20.79
N LYS A 98 12.96 -24.04 -21.44
CA LYS A 98 14.04 -23.08 -21.18
C LYS A 98 13.61 -21.65 -21.53
N ALA A 99 13.03 -21.43 -22.71
CA ALA A 99 12.54 -20.11 -23.12
C ALA A 99 11.47 -19.55 -22.17
N LEU A 100 10.58 -20.40 -21.63
CA LEU A 100 9.60 -19.98 -20.63
C LEU A 100 10.26 -19.54 -19.33
N ARG A 101 11.28 -20.29 -18.87
CA ARG A 101 12.09 -19.90 -17.71
C ARG A 101 12.81 -18.57 -17.93
N ASP A 102 13.35 -18.35 -19.12
CA ASP A 102 14.03 -17.10 -19.47
C ASP A 102 13.07 -15.90 -19.45
N LEU A 103 11.81 -16.08 -19.87
CA LEU A 103 10.77 -15.05 -19.73
C LEU A 103 10.42 -14.78 -18.25
N CYS A 104 10.28 -15.81 -17.42
CA CYS A 104 10.05 -15.65 -15.98
C CYS A 104 11.21 -14.89 -15.30
N ASN A 105 12.45 -15.20 -15.65
CA ASN A 105 13.63 -14.49 -15.11
C ASN A 105 13.65 -13.01 -15.52
N GLN A 106 13.16 -12.68 -16.72
CA GLN A 106 13.00 -11.28 -17.15
C GLN A 106 11.92 -10.54 -16.35
N VAL A 107 10.84 -11.22 -15.95
CA VAL A 107 9.84 -10.67 -15.03
C VAL A 107 10.47 -10.37 -13.67
N ASP A 108 11.27 -11.28 -13.11
CA ASP A 108 11.94 -11.04 -11.82
C ASP A 108 12.95 -9.89 -11.89
N THR A 109 13.65 -9.76 -13.02
CA THR A 109 14.55 -8.62 -13.27
C THR A 109 13.75 -7.32 -13.31
N MET A 110 12.62 -7.29 -14.02
CA MET A 110 11.72 -6.13 -14.07
C MET A 110 11.15 -5.78 -12.69
N LYS A 111 10.83 -6.76 -11.85
CA LYS A 111 10.39 -6.52 -10.45
C LYS A 111 11.49 -5.81 -9.66
N LYS A 112 12.75 -6.22 -9.79
CA LYS A 112 13.90 -5.56 -9.13
C LYS A 112 14.11 -4.14 -9.64
N GLU A 113 14.05 -3.93 -10.96
CA GLU A 113 14.12 -2.61 -11.58
C GLU A 113 13.05 -1.66 -11.01
N ARG A 114 11.84 -2.16 -10.71
CA ARG A 114 10.77 -1.36 -10.09
C ARG A 114 11.05 -0.97 -8.65
N VAL A 115 11.71 -1.82 -7.86
CA VAL A 115 12.15 -1.47 -6.51
C VAL A 115 13.14 -0.30 -6.58
N ASP A 116 14.07 -0.33 -7.52
CA ASP A 116 15.02 0.77 -7.73
C ASP A 116 14.32 2.06 -8.21
N LEU A 117 13.35 1.94 -9.13
CA LEU A 117 12.54 3.09 -9.57
C LEU A 117 11.73 3.71 -8.42
N GLN A 118 11.13 2.89 -7.56
CA GLN A 118 10.42 3.36 -6.37
C GLN A 118 11.36 4.15 -5.45
N LYS A 119 12.55 3.62 -5.18
CA LYS A 119 13.55 4.29 -4.35
C LYS A 119 13.98 5.63 -4.94
N GLN A 120 14.16 5.72 -6.26
CA GLN A 120 14.45 6.99 -6.94
C GLN A 120 13.32 8.00 -6.77
N LEU A 121 12.06 7.54 -6.82
CA LEU A 121 10.87 8.35 -6.60
C LEU A 121 10.79 8.90 -5.17
N GLU A 122 11.06 8.04 -4.18
CA GLU A 122 11.09 8.42 -2.75
C GLU A 122 12.21 9.41 -2.42
N GLN A 123 13.32 9.33 -3.15
CA GLN A 123 14.49 10.22 -2.97
C GLN A 123 14.39 11.52 -3.77
N MET A 124 13.39 11.66 -4.63
CA MET A 124 13.21 12.85 -5.45
C MET A 124 12.93 14.06 -4.56
N LYS A 125 13.69 15.13 -4.81
CA LYS A 125 13.50 16.43 -4.15
C LYS A 125 13.30 17.50 -5.20
N LEU A 126 12.33 18.38 -4.96
CA LEU A 126 12.19 19.58 -5.76
C LEU A 126 13.42 20.47 -5.61
N PRO A 127 13.83 21.17 -6.68
CA PRO A 127 15.03 21.98 -6.65
C PRO A 127 14.87 23.14 -5.67
N GLU A 128 15.90 23.41 -4.85
CA GLU A 128 15.92 24.52 -3.88
C GLU A 128 15.74 25.90 -4.55
N SER A 129 16.02 26.00 -5.85
CA SER A 129 15.78 27.19 -6.64
C SER A 129 14.31 27.58 -6.74
N LEU A 130 13.38 26.63 -6.57
CA LEU A 130 11.94 26.87 -6.63
C LEU A 130 11.51 27.90 -5.58
N THR A 131 12.01 27.79 -4.34
CA THR A 131 11.74 28.75 -3.27
C THR A 131 12.24 30.15 -3.63
N LYS A 132 13.42 30.26 -4.26
CA LYS A 132 13.98 31.55 -4.69
C LYS A 132 13.15 32.18 -5.80
N GLU A 133 12.63 31.36 -6.70
CA GLU A 133 11.77 31.80 -7.80
C GLU A 133 10.42 32.32 -7.29
N PHE A 134 9.80 31.61 -6.35
CA PHE A 134 8.62 32.07 -5.61
C PHE A 134 8.83 33.43 -4.94
N LEU A 135 9.90 33.57 -4.17
CA LEU A 135 10.22 34.82 -3.48
C LEU A 135 10.45 35.98 -4.44
N LYS A 136 11.06 35.72 -5.61
CA LYS A 136 11.30 36.74 -6.63
C LYS A 136 10.01 37.25 -7.27
N ILE A 137 9.03 36.38 -7.52
CA ILE A 137 7.72 36.78 -8.06
C ILE A 137 6.95 37.56 -6.99
N TYR A 138 6.97 37.10 -5.74
CA TYR A 138 6.36 37.80 -4.61
C TYR A 138 6.89 39.23 -4.45
N GLN A 139 8.22 39.39 -4.46
CA GLN A 139 8.88 40.70 -4.32
C GLN A 139 8.57 41.68 -5.44
N LYS A 140 8.20 41.18 -6.63
CA LYS A 140 7.81 42.01 -7.78
C LYS A 140 6.35 42.48 -7.73
N GLY A 141 5.60 42.16 -6.68
CA GLY A 141 4.18 42.51 -6.55
C GLY A 141 3.27 41.78 -7.54
N GLY A 142 3.76 40.70 -8.16
CA GLY A 142 2.96 39.89 -9.07
C GLY A 142 2.03 38.95 -8.32
N THR A 143 0.84 38.69 -8.88
CA THR A 143 0.02 37.55 -8.48
C THR A 143 0.75 36.27 -8.85
N ILE A 144 1.09 35.46 -7.84
CA ILE A 144 1.76 34.18 -8.04
C ILE A 144 0.69 33.15 -8.37
N ASP A 145 0.68 32.64 -9.60
CA ASP A 145 0.07 31.34 -9.87
C ASP A 145 1.03 30.25 -9.36
N ALA A 146 0.99 30.05 -8.05
CA ALA A 146 1.90 29.16 -7.36
C ALA A 146 1.73 27.72 -7.79
N GLN A 147 0.52 27.37 -8.18
CA GLN A 147 0.19 26.03 -8.60
C GLN A 147 0.81 25.73 -9.96
N SER A 148 0.65 26.60 -10.95
CA SER A 148 1.24 26.39 -12.27
C SER A 148 2.77 26.29 -12.23
N LEU A 149 3.44 27.19 -11.49
CA LEU A 149 4.90 27.15 -11.36
C LEU A 149 5.39 25.88 -10.66
N ALA A 150 4.77 25.49 -9.54
CA ALA A 150 5.12 24.25 -8.85
C ALA A 150 4.87 23.02 -9.73
N THR A 151 3.74 23.00 -10.45
CA THR A 151 3.40 21.90 -11.37
C THR A 151 4.40 21.76 -12.51
N GLU A 152 4.92 22.86 -13.09
CA GLU A 152 5.96 22.80 -14.11
C GLU A 152 7.24 22.13 -13.60
N HIS A 153 7.72 22.56 -12.42
CA HIS A 153 8.92 21.99 -11.80
C HIS A 153 8.74 20.53 -11.40
N VAL A 154 7.59 20.17 -10.82
CA VAL A 154 7.23 18.77 -10.50
C VAL A 154 7.20 17.92 -11.77
N ASN A 155 6.56 18.40 -12.84
CA ASN A 155 6.48 17.67 -14.10
C ASN A 155 7.86 17.43 -14.71
N LYS A 156 8.72 18.45 -14.69
CA LYS A 156 10.09 18.35 -15.18
C LYS A 156 10.94 17.40 -14.34
N ALA A 157 10.83 17.47 -13.01
CA ALA A 157 11.56 16.58 -12.11
C ALA A 157 11.13 15.11 -12.25
N LEU A 158 9.85 14.87 -12.53
CA LEU A 158 9.29 13.52 -12.67
C LEU A 158 9.32 12.97 -14.09
N GLU A 159 9.68 13.77 -15.10
CA GLU A 159 9.54 13.39 -16.51
C GLU A 159 10.22 12.05 -16.83
N SER A 160 11.50 11.93 -16.55
CA SER A 160 12.29 10.71 -16.79
C SER A 160 11.73 9.51 -16.03
N VAL A 161 11.34 9.69 -14.76
CA VAL A 161 10.80 8.59 -13.95
C VAL A 161 9.46 8.12 -14.51
N ARG A 162 8.59 9.03 -14.98
CA ARG A 162 7.33 8.64 -15.64
C ARG A 162 7.59 7.84 -16.91
N ASP A 163 8.62 8.20 -17.69
CA ASP A 163 8.98 7.46 -18.90
C ASP A 163 9.47 6.06 -18.56
N CYS A 164 10.35 5.91 -17.56
CA CYS A 164 10.77 4.59 -17.07
C CYS A 164 9.58 3.76 -16.55
N VAL A 165 8.61 4.37 -15.86
CA VAL A 165 7.40 3.67 -15.42
C VAL A 165 6.57 3.19 -16.62
N ARG A 166 6.39 4.02 -17.66
CA ARG A 166 5.67 3.63 -18.88
C ARG A 166 6.37 2.48 -19.60
N GLU A 167 7.68 2.58 -19.79
CA GLU A 167 8.48 1.52 -20.39
C GLU A 167 8.39 0.20 -19.60
N SER A 168 8.43 0.28 -18.26
CA SER A 168 8.27 -0.88 -17.38
C SER A 168 6.87 -1.52 -17.52
N LEU A 169 5.82 -0.72 -17.73
CA LEU A 169 4.46 -1.23 -17.96
C LEU A 169 4.34 -1.90 -19.33
N ASP A 170 4.93 -1.32 -20.37
CA ASP A 170 4.89 -1.90 -21.70
C ASP A 170 5.75 -3.18 -21.80
N LYS A 171 6.90 -3.22 -21.12
CA LYS A 171 7.71 -4.44 -20.91
C LYS A 171 6.89 -5.52 -20.23
N GLN A 172 6.12 -5.20 -19.17
CA GLN A 172 5.23 -6.16 -18.53
C GLN A 172 4.18 -6.74 -19.50
N LYS A 173 3.50 -5.89 -20.29
CA LYS A 173 2.49 -6.35 -21.26
C LYS A 173 3.10 -7.31 -22.28
N SER A 174 4.30 -6.99 -22.78
CA SER A 174 5.02 -7.83 -23.74
C SER A 174 5.41 -9.18 -23.13
N LEU A 175 5.99 -9.17 -21.92
CA LEU A 175 6.39 -10.38 -21.21
C LEU A 175 5.20 -11.28 -20.90
N LEU A 176 4.09 -10.74 -20.39
CA LEU A 176 2.89 -11.50 -20.09
C LEU A 176 2.33 -12.19 -21.34
N LYS A 177 2.22 -11.46 -22.47
CA LYS A 177 1.78 -12.03 -23.74
C LYS A 177 2.71 -13.17 -24.22
N GLY A 178 4.01 -13.01 -24.05
CA GLY A 178 5.00 -14.03 -24.37
C GLY A 178 4.87 -15.28 -23.50
N ILE A 179 4.70 -15.09 -22.18
CA ILE A 179 4.51 -16.16 -21.20
C ILE A 179 3.24 -16.93 -21.50
N GLU A 180 2.10 -16.26 -21.70
CA GLU A 180 0.81 -16.89 -22.01
C GLU A 180 0.90 -17.77 -23.26
N SER A 181 1.42 -17.21 -24.36
CA SER A 181 1.54 -17.92 -25.64
C SER A 181 2.46 -19.14 -25.53
N LEU A 182 3.60 -19.00 -24.84
CA LEU A 182 4.57 -20.08 -24.69
C LEU A 182 4.09 -21.14 -23.69
N HIS A 183 3.46 -20.74 -22.60
CA HIS A 183 2.83 -21.62 -21.62
C HIS A 183 1.76 -22.49 -22.30
N GLU A 184 0.86 -21.88 -23.09
CA GLU A 184 -0.15 -22.63 -23.85
C GLU A 184 0.50 -23.60 -24.85
N SER A 185 1.59 -23.20 -25.51
CA SER A 185 2.33 -24.09 -26.43
C SER A 185 3.00 -25.28 -25.74
N VAL A 186 3.37 -25.15 -24.46
CA VAL A 186 4.05 -26.20 -23.68
C VAL A 186 3.06 -27.11 -22.96
N PHE A 187 2.02 -26.55 -22.35
CA PHE A 187 1.12 -27.26 -21.44
C PHE A 187 -0.29 -27.46 -21.99
N GLY A 188 -0.60 -26.86 -23.16
CA GLY A 188 -1.94 -26.84 -23.75
C GLY A 188 -2.90 -25.91 -22.99
N LYS A 189 -4.12 -25.78 -23.51
CA LYS A 189 -5.22 -25.12 -22.80
C LYS A 189 -5.75 -26.05 -21.71
N LYS A 190 -5.40 -25.81 -20.45
CA LYS A 190 -6.02 -26.47 -19.29
C LYS A 190 -7.14 -25.59 -18.73
N LYS A 191 -8.15 -26.20 -18.10
CA LYS A 191 -9.11 -25.47 -17.26
C LYS A 191 -8.38 -24.87 -16.05
N GLU A 192 -8.78 -23.67 -15.65
CA GLU A 192 -8.25 -22.93 -14.50
C GLU A 192 -8.60 -23.60 -13.16
N VAL A 193 -8.04 -24.77 -12.89
CA VAL A 193 -7.98 -25.29 -11.53
C VAL A 193 -6.59 -24.95 -11.02
N ALA A 194 -6.53 -24.09 -10.01
CA ALA A 194 -5.27 -23.78 -9.33
C ALA A 194 -4.66 -25.10 -8.82
N SER A 195 -3.43 -25.38 -9.25
CA SER A 195 -2.69 -26.53 -8.74
C SER A 195 -2.36 -26.31 -7.26
N ALA A 196 -2.08 -27.38 -6.51
CA ALA A 196 -1.60 -27.24 -5.14
C ALA A 196 -0.38 -26.31 -5.04
N LEU A 197 0.54 -26.39 -6.01
CA LEU A 197 1.70 -25.50 -6.10
C LEU A 197 1.29 -24.04 -6.31
N THR A 198 0.27 -23.78 -7.13
CA THR A 198 -0.28 -22.44 -7.36
C THR A 198 -0.90 -21.88 -6.07
N THR A 199 -1.68 -22.70 -5.35
CA THR A 199 -2.30 -22.32 -4.08
C THR A 199 -1.25 -21.98 -3.02
N LEU A 200 -0.21 -22.80 -2.88
CA LEU A 200 0.89 -22.56 -1.94
C LEU A 200 1.69 -21.31 -2.30
N LEU A 201 1.94 -21.07 -3.59
CA LEU A 201 2.62 -19.85 -4.04
C LEU A 201 1.80 -18.59 -3.72
N MET A 202 0.50 -18.60 -4.04
CA MET A 202 -0.40 -17.48 -3.72
C MET A 202 -0.48 -17.23 -2.20
N ALA A 203 -0.45 -18.28 -1.40
CA ALA A 203 -0.39 -18.15 0.05
C ALA A 203 0.94 -17.54 0.52
N ALA A 204 2.08 -17.97 -0.01
CA ALA A 204 3.37 -17.36 0.34
C ALA A 204 3.39 -15.84 0.03
N GLU A 205 2.93 -15.46 -1.17
CA GLU A 205 2.82 -14.05 -1.57
C GLU A 205 1.83 -13.27 -0.69
N ALA A 206 0.68 -13.88 -0.35
CA ALA A 206 -0.31 -13.28 0.53
C ALA A 206 0.24 -13.06 1.96
N TYR A 207 1.05 -14.00 2.46
CA TYR A 207 1.70 -13.88 3.77
C TYR A 207 2.68 -12.71 3.78
N ASP A 208 3.57 -12.62 2.79
CA ASP A 208 4.53 -11.51 2.68
C ASP A 208 3.82 -10.15 2.65
N GLN A 209 2.74 -10.05 1.87
CA GLN A 209 1.94 -8.82 1.82
C GLN A 209 1.25 -8.52 3.15
N LEU A 210 0.67 -9.52 3.81
CA LEU A 210 0.06 -9.34 5.13
C LEU A 210 1.09 -8.86 6.17
N CYS A 211 2.31 -9.39 6.15
CA CYS A 211 3.38 -8.93 7.03
C CYS A 211 3.73 -7.45 6.79
N GLN A 212 3.83 -7.04 5.52
CA GLN A 212 4.07 -5.64 5.17
C GLN A 212 2.92 -4.74 5.66
N ASP A 213 1.67 -5.13 5.37
CA ASP A 213 0.49 -4.34 5.72
C ASP A 213 0.31 -4.23 7.24
N VAL A 214 0.54 -5.32 7.98
CA VAL A 214 0.52 -5.32 9.46
C VAL A 214 1.66 -4.45 10.02
N GLY A 215 2.85 -4.51 9.43
CA GLY A 215 3.97 -3.64 9.81
C GLY A 215 3.66 -2.14 9.63
N GLN A 216 2.98 -1.79 8.54
CA GLN A 216 2.47 -0.43 8.32
C GLN A 216 1.42 -0.05 9.36
N GLY A 217 0.50 -0.96 9.69
CA GLY A 217 -0.51 -0.76 10.75
C GLY A 217 0.12 -0.48 12.13
N ILE A 218 1.15 -1.24 12.52
CA ILE A 218 1.89 -1.02 13.77
C ILE A 218 2.51 0.38 13.79
N THR A 219 3.15 0.78 12.70
CA THR A 219 3.76 2.12 12.56
C THR A 219 2.70 3.22 12.66
N PHE A 220 1.57 3.05 11.97
CA PHE A 220 0.44 3.97 12.04
C PHE A 220 -0.08 4.16 13.47
N TYR A 221 -0.27 3.08 14.23
CA TYR A 221 -0.77 3.18 15.61
C TYR A 221 0.26 3.82 16.55
N ALA A 222 1.56 3.56 16.35
CA ALA A 222 2.63 4.21 17.11
C ALA A 222 2.64 5.73 16.87
N ASP A 223 2.59 6.15 15.61
CA ASP A 223 2.56 7.56 15.22
C ASP A 223 1.28 8.26 15.73
N LEU A 224 0.12 7.62 15.56
CA LEU A 224 -1.15 8.14 16.04
C LEU A 224 -1.15 8.30 17.56
N THR A 225 -0.58 7.35 18.30
CA THR A 225 -0.41 7.47 19.75
C THR A 225 0.44 8.68 20.10
N GLY A 226 1.56 8.89 19.42
CA GLY A 226 2.40 10.08 19.61
C GLY A 226 1.67 11.40 19.35
N ILE A 227 0.79 11.44 18.34
CA ILE A 227 -0.07 12.59 18.05
C ILE A 227 -1.09 12.80 19.17
N LEU A 228 -1.79 11.75 19.59
CA LEU A 228 -2.85 11.83 20.59
C LEU A 228 -2.35 12.21 21.98
N VAL A 229 -1.16 11.74 22.38
CA VAL A 229 -0.51 12.15 23.63
C VAL A 229 -0.17 13.64 23.60
N LYS A 230 0.35 14.16 22.47
CA LYS A 230 0.59 15.60 22.32
C LYS A 230 -0.71 16.41 22.34
N PHE A 231 -1.78 15.88 21.75
CA PHE A 231 -3.10 16.52 21.71
C PHE A 231 -3.81 16.54 23.08
N GLN A 232 -3.52 15.56 23.93
CA GLN A 232 -4.06 15.46 25.28
C GLN A 232 -3.47 16.52 26.22
N ASN A 233 -2.20 16.89 26.03
CA ASN A 233 -1.46 17.88 26.82
C ASN A 233 -1.82 19.32 26.41
#